data_AF-A0A950D9Z2-F1
#
_entry.id   AF-A0A950D9Z2-F1
#
_cell.length_a   1.000
_cell.length_b   1.000
_cell.length_c   1.000
_cell.angle_alpha   90.00
_cell.angle_beta   90.00
_cell.angle_gamma   90.00
#
_symmetry.space_group_name_H-M   'P 1'
#
loop_
_entity.id
_entity.type
_entity.pdbx_description
1 polymer ?
#
loop_
_entity_poly.entity_id
_entity_poly.type
_entity_poly.pdbx_seq_one_letter_code
_entity_poly.pdbx_strand_id
1 'polypeptide(L)'
;MPCPLVDSRFGHLNTRLADMVKVFSPGQPHGRWATCLSVCLALVLTFALLAPGRVLAQPPSSTKPAAAKQDIGAGKATAKAKGEADAAKDEGGADEPQTKVEKKADDQPPAEPPPDPSQTQKVSPVEIFKDPNAEALLDVKKYNPIRSVRMMPGDVEAVKVTAGNPNAAVDTTVIRRMVDGMVAQLTNTKNIQALIDPPPNMPAGSPTMRAIEEATRNLLEPIYMARAAQNTRFLTEYNRILLRSLQPLLKHHLVPRVQAMIVLGQSGNPEALKLFLDEIRNPRQTLWVKLWAIRGITNIKQNPSARLSAAQEIEAARVVAAQLDEKTKDMPWPLQLRALEALSSLRQGYIPAAPKNAEMAVAAMRILADPKARTEVRAEAARALGMMQITTAVPDYNSPLVAYAAAQLAAWVGDQIVASYSADKGTPLNATKAEYLTALLVGPVYQAFEGQAGVRESGLLHGNATTVRSDIQKVADQIKPVAKAALELIRAPKGQLKARRADLAARVEALKDFLAKNVPTNRHLVPDDDGFLEDAGSQAGAPAEPGAAKVAGATGGK
;
A
#
# COMPACT_ATOMS: atom_id res chain seq x y z
N MET A 1 18.61 17.50 -14.84
CA MET A 1 17.87 16.57 -15.73
C MET A 1 16.76 15.94 -14.91
N PRO A 2 15.46 16.24 -15.15
CA PRO A 2 14.38 15.66 -14.36
C PRO A 2 13.93 14.33 -14.97
N CYS A 3 13.90 13.28 -14.15
CA CYS A 3 13.30 11.99 -14.48
C CYS A 3 11.77 12.08 -14.36
N PRO A 4 10.99 11.73 -15.40
CA PRO A 4 9.59 11.37 -15.26
C PRO A 4 9.47 9.88 -14.90
N LEU A 5 8.30 9.45 -14.39
CA LEU A 5 7.87 8.07 -14.03
C LEU A 5 7.88 7.73 -12.53
N VAL A 6 6.90 8.28 -11.80
CA VAL A 6 6.50 7.79 -10.47
C VAL A 6 5.09 7.16 -10.45
N ASP A 7 4.27 7.33 -11.49
CA ASP A 7 2.82 7.02 -11.40
C ASP A 7 2.38 5.59 -11.79
N SER A 8 3.27 4.61 -11.98
CA SER A 8 2.88 3.26 -12.44
C SER A 8 3.12 2.11 -11.45
N ARG A 9 3.66 2.36 -10.24
CA ARG A 9 4.27 1.30 -9.41
C ARG A 9 3.44 0.78 -8.23
N PHE A 10 2.17 1.17 -8.07
CA PHE A 10 1.29 0.65 -7.01
C PHE A 10 0.35 -0.49 -7.44
N GLY A 11 0.31 -0.84 -8.74
CA GLY A 11 -0.58 -1.89 -9.26
C GLY A 11 -0.29 -3.31 -8.74
N HIS A 12 0.97 -3.63 -8.45
CA HIS A 12 1.38 -5.01 -8.08
C HIS A 12 1.11 -5.41 -6.62
N LEU A 13 0.89 -4.45 -5.71
CA LEU A 13 0.41 -4.74 -4.35
C LEU A 13 -1.10 -5.03 -4.33
N ASN A 14 -1.85 -4.49 -5.30
CA ASN A 14 -3.30 -4.61 -5.39
C ASN A 14 -3.77 -5.97 -5.91
N THR A 15 -3.00 -6.61 -6.80
CA THR A 15 -3.32 -7.95 -7.30
C THR A 15 -3.22 -9.03 -6.22
N ARG A 16 -2.33 -8.87 -5.24
CA ARG A 16 -2.15 -9.86 -4.15
C ARG A 16 -3.26 -9.83 -3.10
N LEU A 17 -3.86 -8.68 -2.81
CA LEU A 17 -5.04 -8.58 -1.94
C LEU A 17 -6.28 -9.26 -2.54
N ALA A 18 -6.39 -9.21 -3.88
CA ALA A 18 -7.42 -9.91 -4.64
C ALA A 18 -7.28 -11.44 -4.59
N ASP A 19 -6.06 -11.97 -4.37
CA ASP A 19 -5.80 -13.41 -4.20
C ASP A 19 -6.01 -13.89 -2.75
N MET A 20 -5.94 -13.02 -1.74
CA MET A 20 -6.15 -13.40 -0.33
C MET A 20 -7.59 -13.80 0.01
N VAL A 21 -8.57 -13.50 -0.86
CA VAL A 21 -9.99 -13.80 -0.58
C VAL A 21 -10.41 -15.21 -1.04
N LYS A 22 -9.50 -16.01 -1.61
CA LYS A 22 -9.92 -17.21 -2.34
C LYS A 22 -10.37 -18.42 -1.51
N VAL A 23 -10.28 -18.46 -0.16
CA VAL A 23 -10.40 -19.76 0.53
C VAL A 23 -11.07 -19.71 1.92
N PHE A 24 -12.38 -19.99 1.99
CA PHE A 24 -13.10 -20.32 3.24
C PHE A 24 -14.10 -21.49 3.02
N SER A 25 -13.63 -22.74 3.12
CA SER A 25 -14.31 -23.88 3.81
C SER A 25 -13.69 -25.23 3.40
N PRO A 26 -13.40 -26.14 4.35
CA PRO A 26 -12.99 -27.50 4.05
C PRO A 26 -14.23 -28.34 3.71
N GLY A 27 -14.33 -28.87 2.48
CA GLY A 27 -15.29 -29.95 2.15
C GLY A 27 -16.21 -29.76 0.94
N GLN A 28 -16.07 -28.72 0.12
CA GLN A 28 -16.84 -28.62 -1.13
C GLN A 28 -15.97 -28.23 -2.34
N PRO A 29 -16.29 -28.76 -3.55
CA PRO A 29 -15.45 -28.63 -4.74
C PRO A 29 -15.32 -27.18 -5.20
N HIS A 30 -14.07 -26.79 -5.43
CA HIS A 30 -13.58 -25.44 -5.66
C HIS A 30 -14.04 -24.81 -6.98
N GLY A 31 -14.31 -23.50 -6.97
CA GLY A 31 -14.34 -22.72 -8.22
C GLY A 31 -14.96 -21.31 -8.18
N ARG A 32 -15.78 -20.94 -7.20
CA ARG A 32 -16.65 -19.74 -7.34
C ARG A 32 -16.54 -18.64 -6.27
N TRP A 33 -15.95 -18.92 -5.11
CA TRP A 33 -15.86 -17.99 -3.98
C TRP A 33 -14.84 -16.86 -4.20
N ALA A 34 -13.79 -17.17 -4.95
CA ALA A 34 -12.61 -16.36 -5.18
C ALA A 34 -12.81 -15.12 -6.07
N THR A 35 -13.73 -15.19 -7.04
CA THR A 35 -13.79 -14.22 -8.13
C THR A 35 -14.63 -13.00 -7.79
N CYS A 36 -15.72 -13.13 -7.01
CA CYS A 36 -16.59 -11.99 -6.70
C CYS A 36 -15.99 -10.99 -5.70
N LEU A 37 -15.36 -11.46 -4.61
CA LEU A 37 -14.74 -10.54 -3.64
C LEU A 37 -13.45 -9.89 -4.18
N SER A 38 -12.72 -10.60 -5.05
CA SER A 38 -11.55 -10.10 -5.77
C SER A 38 -11.94 -8.95 -6.72
N VAL A 39 -13.08 -9.08 -7.43
CA VAL A 39 -13.64 -8.02 -8.29
C VAL A 39 -14.10 -6.79 -7.49
N CYS A 40 -14.74 -6.99 -6.34
CA CYS A 40 -15.14 -5.90 -5.44
C CYS A 40 -13.93 -5.11 -4.90
N LEU A 41 -12.86 -5.81 -4.50
CA LEU A 41 -11.63 -5.17 -4.01
C LEU A 41 -10.83 -4.49 -5.13
N ALA A 42 -10.78 -5.10 -6.33
CA ALA A 42 -10.09 -4.55 -7.49
C ALA A 42 -10.75 -3.25 -7.98
N LEU A 43 -12.09 -3.15 -7.97
CA LEU A 43 -12.82 -1.94 -8.36
C LEU A 43 -12.61 -0.77 -7.38
N VAL A 44 -12.62 -1.03 -6.06
CA VAL A 44 -12.33 0.01 -5.04
C VAL A 44 -10.89 0.52 -5.15
N LEU A 45 -9.93 -0.34 -5.53
CA LEU A 45 -8.53 0.03 -5.75
C LEU A 45 -8.29 0.76 -7.08
N THR A 46 -9.10 0.50 -8.11
CA THR A 46 -9.01 1.21 -9.40
C THR A 46 -9.43 2.68 -9.28
N PHE A 47 -10.45 2.98 -8.46
CA PHE A 47 -10.87 4.37 -8.20
C PHE A 47 -9.92 5.15 -7.28
N ALA A 48 -9.21 4.48 -6.36
CA ALA A 48 -8.19 5.12 -5.53
C ALA A 48 -6.97 5.62 -6.35
N LEU A 49 -6.74 5.06 -7.54
CA LEU A 49 -5.68 5.46 -8.48
C LEU A 49 -6.11 6.52 -9.50
N LEU A 50 -7.40 6.88 -9.57
CA LEU A 50 -7.95 7.82 -10.55
C LEU A 50 -8.29 9.21 -9.96
N ALA A 51 -7.82 9.53 -8.76
CA ALA A 51 -7.94 10.89 -8.23
C ALA A 51 -7.04 11.84 -9.06
N PRO A 52 -7.58 12.87 -9.74
CA PRO A 52 -6.79 13.76 -10.57
C PRO A 52 -5.88 14.64 -9.70
N GLY A 53 -4.56 14.44 -9.82
CA GLY A 53 -3.57 15.42 -9.39
C GLY A 53 -3.78 16.72 -10.17
N ARG A 54 -4.13 17.81 -9.46
CA ARG A 54 -4.35 19.12 -10.08
C ARG A 54 -3.04 19.87 -10.31
N VAL A 55 -2.93 20.37 -11.55
CA VAL A 55 -2.40 21.67 -12.02
C VAL A 55 -0.88 21.88 -12.02
N LEU A 56 -0.34 21.92 -13.26
CA LEU A 56 0.93 22.53 -13.64
C LEU A 56 0.92 24.04 -13.34
N ALA A 57 1.86 24.49 -12.50
CA ALA A 57 2.17 25.91 -12.35
C ALA A 57 2.97 26.41 -13.58
N GLN A 58 2.52 27.50 -14.19
CA GLN A 58 3.29 28.27 -15.18
C GLN A 58 4.53 28.92 -14.52
N PRO A 59 5.64 29.07 -15.26
CA PRO A 59 6.83 29.75 -14.76
C PRO A 59 6.63 31.29 -14.74
N PRO A 60 7.24 32.01 -13.78
CA PRO A 60 7.11 33.46 -13.68
C PRO A 60 7.93 34.16 -14.77
N SER A 61 7.26 35.03 -15.54
CA SER A 61 7.91 36.01 -16.40
C SER A 61 8.40 37.20 -15.56
N SER A 62 9.68 37.52 -15.74
CA SER A 62 10.31 38.73 -15.23
C SER A 62 9.85 39.96 -16.01
N THR A 63 9.33 40.99 -15.35
CA THR A 63 9.56 42.38 -15.78
C THR A 63 9.37 43.38 -14.64
N LYS A 64 10.35 44.28 -14.54
CA LYS A 64 10.56 45.37 -13.57
C LYS A 64 9.50 46.49 -13.68
N PRO A 65 9.42 47.40 -12.68
CA PRO A 65 8.35 48.38 -12.54
C PRO A 65 8.50 49.58 -13.47
N ALA A 66 7.36 50.17 -13.85
CA ALA A 66 7.28 51.43 -14.55
C ALA A 66 7.39 52.61 -13.58
N ALA A 67 8.37 53.48 -13.81
CA ALA A 67 8.34 54.88 -13.41
C ALA A 67 8.48 55.71 -14.70
N ALA A 68 7.48 56.55 -14.96
CA ALA A 68 7.45 57.47 -16.09
C ALA A 68 8.20 58.77 -15.74
N LYS A 69 9.14 59.18 -16.60
CA LYS A 69 9.38 60.59 -16.96
C LYS A 69 10.32 60.71 -18.18
N GLN A 70 9.80 61.46 -19.17
CA GLN A 70 10.46 62.41 -20.06
C GLN A 70 11.54 61.97 -21.06
N ASP A 71 11.12 62.00 -22.33
CA ASP A 71 11.59 62.89 -23.41
C ASP A 71 12.91 62.64 -24.17
N ILE A 72 12.78 62.91 -25.48
CA ILE A 72 13.77 63.16 -26.54
C ILE A 72 14.34 61.94 -27.29
N GLY A 73 14.14 61.95 -28.62
CA GLY A 73 15.11 61.36 -29.56
C GLY A 73 14.51 60.71 -30.81
N ALA A 74 14.10 61.51 -31.78
CA ALA A 74 13.75 61.06 -33.13
C ALA A 74 15.01 60.62 -33.92
N GLY A 75 14.89 59.57 -34.73
CA GLY A 75 15.96 59.10 -35.62
C GLY A 75 15.49 58.10 -36.67
N LYS A 76 15.03 58.64 -37.80
CA LYS A 76 14.78 58.02 -39.13
C LYS A 76 15.71 56.83 -39.51
N ALA A 77 15.18 55.84 -40.23
CA ALA A 77 15.26 55.76 -41.71
C ALA A 77 14.99 54.34 -42.28
N THR A 78 14.05 54.27 -43.26
CA THR A 78 14.07 53.54 -44.57
C THR A 78 14.42 52.05 -44.66
N ALA A 79 13.92 51.21 -45.58
CA ALA A 79 12.86 51.19 -46.61
C ALA A 79 12.92 49.80 -47.31
N LYS A 80 11.77 49.30 -47.83
CA LYS A 80 11.49 48.54 -49.11
C LYS A 80 12.50 47.48 -49.65
N ALA A 81 12.15 46.38 -50.33
CA ALA A 81 10.91 45.90 -50.99
C ALA A 81 11.09 44.43 -51.49
N LYS A 82 9.95 43.78 -51.83
CA LYS A 82 9.66 42.82 -52.96
C LYS A 82 10.42 41.48 -53.03
N GLY A 83 9.83 40.33 -53.36
CA GLY A 83 8.46 39.92 -53.74
C GLY A 83 8.45 38.54 -54.46
N GLU A 84 7.31 37.83 -54.37
CA GLU A 84 6.70 36.80 -55.28
C GLU A 84 7.47 35.50 -55.64
N ALA A 85 6.96 34.29 -55.31
CA ALA A 85 5.88 33.45 -55.93
C ALA A 85 6.54 32.32 -56.79
N ASP A 86 6.11 31.06 -56.95
CA ASP A 86 4.85 30.29 -56.95
C ASP A 86 5.19 28.79 -56.63
N ALA A 87 4.39 27.97 -55.93
CA ALA A 87 3.24 27.12 -56.39
C ALA A 87 3.61 26.09 -57.51
N ALA A 88 3.21 24.80 -57.56
CA ALA A 88 2.19 23.99 -56.89
C ALA A 88 2.37 22.47 -57.22
N LYS A 89 1.76 21.57 -56.39
CA LYS A 89 0.89 20.39 -56.71
C LYS A 89 1.36 19.23 -57.63
N ASP A 90 0.89 17.97 -57.57
CA ASP A 90 0.06 17.13 -56.66
C ASP A 90 0.06 15.67 -57.24
N GLU A 91 -0.36 14.69 -56.42
CA GLU A 91 -0.94 13.35 -56.74
C GLU A 91 -0.14 12.33 -57.61
N GLY A 92 -0.11 11.00 -57.44
CA GLY A 92 -0.89 10.00 -56.69
C GLY A 92 -1.07 8.74 -57.60
N GLY A 93 -0.93 7.50 -57.11
CA GLY A 93 -1.37 6.30 -57.85
C GLY A 93 -0.66 4.95 -57.56
N ALA A 94 -1.45 3.87 -57.55
CA ALA A 94 -1.20 2.52 -57.01
C ALA A 94 -0.55 1.49 -57.98
N ASP A 95 -0.35 0.28 -57.42
CA ASP A 95 -0.29 -1.08 -58.03
C ASP A 95 1.06 -1.83 -58.15
N GLU A 96 1.08 -3.02 -57.53
CA GLU A 96 1.97 -4.18 -57.73
C GLU A 96 1.45 -5.05 -58.92
N PRO A 97 2.23 -5.90 -59.63
CA PRO A 97 2.77 -7.16 -59.05
C PRO A 97 4.07 -7.79 -59.68
N GLN A 98 4.67 -8.72 -58.89
CA GLN A 98 5.42 -9.99 -59.18
C GLN A 98 6.26 -10.13 -60.48
N THR A 99 7.52 -10.67 -60.45
CA THR A 99 7.81 -12.13 -60.41
C THR A 99 9.27 -12.49 -60.02
N LYS A 100 9.39 -13.57 -59.21
CA LYS A 100 10.46 -14.57 -58.93
C LYS A 100 11.80 -14.57 -59.73
N VAL A 101 12.91 -14.86 -59.02
CA VAL A 101 13.78 -16.06 -59.21
C VAL A 101 14.43 -16.48 -57.87
N GLU A 102 14.52 -17.80 -57.68
CA GLU A 102 14.91 -18.62 -56.52
C GLU A 102 16.42 -18.60 -56.15
N LYS A 103 16.74 -18.85 -54.86
CA LYS A 103 17.77 -19.84 -54.47
C LYS A 103 17.79 -20.18 -52.97
N LYS A 104 17.74 -21.51 -52.73
CA LYS A 104 18.30 -22.35 -51.66
C LYS A 104 17.86 -22.14 -50.20
N ALA A 105 17.11 -23.14 -49.74
CA ALA A 105 16.92 -23.55 -48.35
C ALA A 105 18.20 -24.18 -47.78
N ASP A 106 18.55 -23.80 -46.56
CA ASP A 106 19.37 -24.58 -45.64
C ASP A 106 18.53 -24.83 -44.38
N ASP A 107 18.54 -26.09 -43.94
CA ASP A 107 17.83 -26.64 -42.79
C ASP A 107 18.17 -25.92 -41.48
N GLN A 108 17.16 -25.34 -40.85
CA GLN A 108 17.22 -24.88 -39.47
C GLN A 108 16.19 -25.69 -38.65
N PRO A 109 16.61 -26.44 -37.61
CA PRO A 109 15.67 -27.19 -36.79
C PRO A 109 14.69 -26.25 -36.08
N PRO A 110 13.43 -26.67 -35.87
CA PRO A 110 12.38 -25.79 -35.37
C PRO A 110 12.75 -25.22 -34.01
N ALA A 111 12.72 -23.89 -33.91
CA ALA A 111 12.86 -23.18 -32.66
C ALA A 111 11.84 -23.74 -31.65
N GLU A 112 12.33 -24.22 -30.52
CA GLU A 112 11.49 -24.61 -29.40
C GLU A 112 10.50 -23.47 -29.10
N PRO A 113 9.20 -23.76 -28.93
CA PRO A 113 8.22 -22.74 -28.62
C PRO A 113 8.66 -22.01 -27.34
N PRO A 114 8.51 -20.67 -27.28
CA PRO A 114 8.89 -19.92 -26.10
C PRO A 114 8.19 -20.52 -24.88
N PRO A 115 8.92 -20.80 -23.78
CA PRO A 115 8.34 -21.44 -22.60
C PRO A 115 7.15 -20.61 -22.12
N ASP A 116 6.03 -21.30 -21.92
CA ASP A 116 4.76 -20.73 -21.48
C ASP A 116 4.99 -19.86 -20.23
N PRO A 117 4.64 -18.56 -20.25
CA PRO A 117 4.81 -17.67 -19.09
C PRO A 117 4.06 -18.16 -17.84
N SER A 118 3.10 -19.08 -17.98
CA SER A 118 2.41 -19.72 -16.86
C SER A 118 3.33 -20.61 -15.99
N GLN A 119 4.43 -21.15 -16.52
CA GLN A 119 5.35 -22.02 -15.78
C GLN A 119 6.40 -21.28 -14.93
N THR A 120 6.56 -19.96 -15.13
CA THR A 120 7.48 -19.14 -14.32
C THR A 120 6.80 -18.48 -13.12
N GLN A 121 5.47 -18.52 -13.05
CA GLN A 121 4.73 -18.13 -11.87
C GLN A 121 4.67 -19.31 -10.90
N LYS A 122 5.75 -19.55 -10.15
CA LYS A 122 5.58 -20.10 -8.79
C LYS A 122 4.82 -19.04 -8.00
N VAL A 123 3.50 -19.02 -8.17
CA VAL A 123 2.56 -18.27 -7.35
C VAL A 123 2.90 -18.68 -5.92
N SER A 124 3.35 -17.72 -5.11
CA SER A 124 3.66 -17.99 -3.70
C SER A 124 2.48 -18.74 -3.08
N PRO A 125 2.72 -19.75 -2.24
CA PRO A 125 1.63 -20.53 -1.64
C PRO A 125 0.63 -19.57 -0.99
N VAL A 126 -0.66 -19.77 -1.29
CA VAL A 126 -1.74 -18.96 -0.74
C VAL A 126 -1.72 -19.15 0.78
N GLU A 127 -1.31 -18.11 1.51
CA GLU A 127 -1.37 -18.10 2.96
C GLU A 127 -2.82 -17.83 3.41
N ILE A 128 -3.35 -18.73 4.22
CA ILE A 128 -4.72 -18.64 4.75
C ILE A 128 -4.64 -18.37 6.24
N PHE A 129 -5.14 -17.21 6.65
CA PHE A 129 -5.27 -16.84 8.06
C PHE A 129 -6.70 -17.08 8.51
N LYS A 130 -6.87 -17.92 9.55
CA LYS A 130 -8.17 -18.14 10.18
C LYS A 130 -8.36 -17.15 11.31
N ASP A 131 -9.47 -16.41 11.25
CA ASP A 131 -9.88 -15.52 12.33
C ASP A 131 -10.84 -16.26 13.26
N PRO A 132 -10.46 -16.54 14.52
CA PRO A 132 -11.31 -17.29 15.45
C PRO A 132 -12.62 -16.55 15.78
N ASN A 133 -12.63 -15.22 15.67
CA ASN A 133 -13.83 -14.41 15.91
C ASN A 133 -14.76 -14.38 14.70
N ALA A 134 -14.29 -14.71 13.49
CA ALA A 134 -15.08 -14.60 12.27
C ALA A 134 -16.12 -15.73 12.14
N GLU A 135 -15.76 -16.97 12.50
CA GLU A 135 -16.62 -18.15 12.32
C GLU A 135 -17.95 -18.00 13.07
N ALA A 136 -17.93 -17.48 14.30
CA ALA A 136 -19.14 -17.24 15.09
C ALA A 136 -20.10 -16.20 14.45
N LEU A 137 -19.60 -15.36 13.55
CA LEU A 137 -20.33 -14.27 12.90
C LEU A 137 -20.85 -14.61 11.50
N LEU A 138 -20.58 -15.82 10.98
CA LEU A 138 -21.01 -16.26 9.64
C LEU A 138 -22.45 -16.79 9.59
N ASP A 139 -23.04 -17.12 10.74
CA ASP A 139 -24.41 -17.64 10.77
C ASP A 139 -25.42 -16.50 10.56
N VAL A 140 -25.91 -16.42 9.32
CA VAL A 140 -26.91 -15.44 8.86
C VAL A 140 -28.18 -15.45 9.71
N LYS A 141 -28.56 -16.60 10.31
CA LYS A 141 -29.78 -16.74 11.10
C LYS A 141 -29.71 -16.02 12.45
N LYS A 142 -28.51 -15.75 12.97
CA LYS A 142 -28.32 -15.05 14.25
C LYS A 142 -28.60 -13.55 14.18
N TYR A 143 -28.76 -12.99 12.98
CA TYR A 143 -28.80 -11.55 12.77
C TYR A 143 -30.08 -11.12 12.05
N ASN A 144 -30.85 -10.24 12.70
CA ASN A 144 -32.02 -9.63 12.10
C ASN A 144 -31.60 -8.50 11.15
N PRO A 145 -32.13 -8.45 9.91
CA PRO A 145 -31.93 -7.31 9.01
C PRO A 145 -32.36 -5.99 9.66
N ILE A 146 -31.58 -4.94 9.44
CA ILE A 146 -31.99 -3.60 9.86
C ILE A 146 -33.02 -3.09 8.86
N ARG A 147 -34.25 -2.88 9.32
CA ARG A 147 -35.30 -2.28 8.49
C ARG A 147 -35.09 -0.78 8.42
N SER A 148 -35.10 -0.22 7.22
CA SER A 148 -34.99 1.21 7.00
C SER A 148 -36.16 1.75 6.18
N VAL A 149 -36.28 3.08 6.17
CA VAL A 149 -37.18 3.80 5.28
C VAL A 149 -36.82 3.44 3.84
N ARG A 150 -37.83 3.10 3.04
CA ARG A 150 -37.65 2.73 1.64
C ARG A 150 -36.94 3.87 0.91
N MET A 151 -35.79 3.55 0.31
CA MET A 151 -35.09 4.46 -0.59
C MET A 151 -35.95 4.76 -1.82
N MET A 152 -36.04 6.03 -2.20
CA MET A 152 -36.79 6.47 -3.37
C MET A 152 -35.95 6.28 -4.64
N PRO A 153 -36.57 5.97 -5.79
CA PRO A 153 -35.89 6.01 -7.07
C PRO A 153 -35.27 7.40 -7.29
N GLY A 154 -33.97 7.46 -7.55
CA GLY A 154 -33.23 8.71 -7.75
C GLY A 154 -32.47 9.23 -6.54
N ASP A 155 -32.69 8.72 -5.32
CA ASP A 155 -31.96 9.18 -4.12
C ASP A 155 -30.43 9.04 -4.28
N VAL A 156 -29.97 7.92 -4.85
CA VAL A 156 -28.53 7.68 -5.09
C VAL A 156 -27.95 8.75 -6.02
N GLU A 157 -28.64 9.05 -7.12
CA GLU A 157 -28.18 10.03 -8.09
C GLU A 157 -28.23 11.45 -7.51
N ALA A 158 -29.29 11.79 -6.78
CA ALA A 158 -29.42 13.07 -6.09
C ALA A 158 -28.26 13.31 -5.10
N VAL A 159 -27.89 12.28 -4.33
CA VAL A 159 -26.73 12.37 -3.42
C VAL A 159 -25.43 12.56 -4.20
N LYS A 160 -25.22 11.84 -5.32
CA LYS A 160 -24.01 12.00 -6.17
C LYS A 160 -23.91 13.38 -6.80
N VAL A 161 -25.01 13.91 -7.34
CA VAL A 161 -25.08 15.27 -7.89
C VAL A 161 -24.75 16.31 -6.81
N THR A 162 -25.32 16.15 -5.61
CA THR A 162 -25.04 17.04 -4.48
C THR A 162 -23.58 16.94 -4.04
N ALA A 163 -23.01 15.73 -4.00
CA ALA A 163 -21.61 15.52 -3.67
C ALA A 163 -20.67 16.21 -4.65
N GLY A 164 -20.91 16.07 -5.96
CA GLY A 164 -20.09 16.65 -7.02
C GLY A 164 -20.24 18.16 -7.22
N ASN A 165 -21.25 18.80 -6.62
CA ASN A 165 -21.52 20.22 -6.78
C ASN A 165 -21.38 21.00 -5.45
N PRO A 166 -20.28 21.75 -5.24
CA PRO A 166 -20.07 22.55 -4.02
C PRO A 166 -21.13 23.62 -3.74
N ASN A 167 -21.89 24.02 -4.76
CA ASN A 167 -22.94 25.03 -4.66
C ASN A 167 -24.34 24.44 -4.43
N ALA A 168 -24.50 23.11 -4.52
CA ALA A 168 -25.77 22.47 -4.27
C ALA A 168 -26.16 22.54 -2.78
N ALA A 169 -27.44 22.73 -2.51
CA ALA A 169 -27.96 22.65 -1.14
C ALA A 169 -27.89 21.20 -0.64
N VAL A 170 -27.38 21.02 0.58
CA VAL A 170 -27.23 19.69 1.19
C VAL A 170 -28.55 19.26 1.82
N ASP A 171 -29.26 18.33 1.17
CA ASP A 171 -30.47 17.72 1.73
C ASP A 171 -30.13 16.50 2.60
N THR A 172 -30.13 16.71 3.92
CA THR A 172 -29.84 15.65 4.91
C THR A 172 -30.89 14.54 4.95
N THR A 173 -32.12 14.80 4.49
CA THR A 173 -33.19 13.79 4.45
C THR A 173 -32.95 12.80 3.32
N VAL A 174 -32.60 13.31 2.14
CA VAL A 174 -32.24 12.48 0.98
C VAL A 174 -30.99 11.65 1.29
N ILE A 175 -29.96 12.26 1.87
CA ILE A 175 -28.75 11.54 2.30
C ILE A 175 -29.09 10.42 3.28
N ARG A 176 -29.87 10.71 4.34
CA ARG A 176 -30.23 9.71 5.35
C ARG A 176 -31.02 8.55 4.74
N ARG A 177 -32.01 8.85 3.88
CA ARG A 177 -32.82 7.82 3.23
C ARG A 177 -31.98 6.93 2.30
N MET A 178 -31.04 7.52 1.57
CA MET A 178 -30.07 6.79 0.74
C MET A 178 -29.18 5.89 1.59
N VAL A 179 -28.53 6.44 2.63
CA VAL A 179 -27.63 5.69 3.52
C VAL A 179 -28.35 4.56 4.24
N ASP A 180 -29.51 4.84 4.85
CA ASP A 180 -30.30 3.84 5.56
C ASP A 180 -30.83 2.76 4.59
N GLY A 181 -31.16 3.13 3.34
CA GLY A 181 -31.48 2.20 2.27
C GLY A 181 -30.34 1.24 1.94
N MET A 182 -29.11 1.75 1.84
CA MET A 182 -27.91 0.91 1.64
C MET A 182 -27.62 0.02 2.84
N VAL A 183 -27.81 0.53 4.07
CA VAL A 183 -27.69 -0.27 5.31
C VAL A 183 -28.65 -1.47 5.32
N ALA A 184 -29.88 -1.27 4.87
CA ALA A 184 -30.84 -2.37 4.73
C ALA A 184 -30.40 -3.40 3.67
N GLN A 185 -29.79 -2.96 2.56
CA GLN A 185 -29.23 -3.87 1.56
C GLN A 185 -28.04 -4.68 2.10
N LEU A 186 -27.15 -4.04 2.87
CA LEU A 186 -25.99 -4.69 3.49
C LEU A 186 -26.38 -5.74 4.54
N THR A 187 -27.52 -5.55 5.22
CA THR A 187 -28.01 -6.45 6.29
C THR A 187 -29.08 -7.43 5.83
N ASN A 188 -29.48 -7.38 4.55
CA ASN A 188 -30.48 -8.28 4.01
C ASN A 188 -29.93 -9.72 3.98
N THR A 189 -30.60 -10.62 4.71
CA THR A 189 -30.18 -12.02 4.83
C THR A 189 -30.13 -12.74 3.48
N LYS A 190 -31.00 -12.39 2.51
CA LYS A 190 -30.97 -12.99 1.17
C LYS A 190 -29.75 -12.53 0.38
N ASN A 191 -29.39 -11.26 0.47
CA ASN A 191 -28.20 -10.72 -0.19
C ASN A 191 -26.92 -11.32 0.41
N ILE A 192 -26.87 -11.42 1.75
CA ILE A 192 -25.74 -12.03 2.46
C ILE A 192 -25.62 -13.51 2.10
N GLN A 193 -26.72 -14.26 2.13
CA GLN A 193 -26.72 -15.67 1.76
C GLN A 193 -26.30 -15.87 0.30
N ALA A 194 -26.80 -15.04 -0.62
CA ALA A 194 -26.41 -15.11 -2.04
C ALA A 194 -24.92 -14.82 -2.27
N LEU A 195 -24.28 -14.04 -1.39
CA LEU A 195 -22.85 -13.77 -1.43
C LEU A 195 -22.02 -14.94 -0.87
N ILE A 196 -22.49 -15.55 0.23
CA ILE A 196 -21.79 -16.65 0.89
C ILE A 196 -21.99 -17.94 0.11
N ASP A 197 -23.24 -18.39 -0.01
CA ASP A 197 -23.60 -19.67 -0.63
C ASP A 197 -24.68 -19.40 -1.71
N PRO A 198 -24.25 -19.03 -2.93
CA PRO A 198 -25.17 -18.68 -4.00
C PRO A 198 -25.98 -19.91 -4.44
N PRO A 199 -27.32 -19.80 -4.58
CA PRO A 199 -28.13 -20.90 -5.08
C PRO A 199 -27.63 -21.43 -6.43
N PRO A 200 -27.68 -22.76 -6.69
CA PRO A 200 -27.13 -23.37 -7.90
C PRO A 200 -27.62 -22.74 -9.21
N ASN A 201 -28.87 -22.26 -9.21
CA ASN A 201 -29.55 -21.70 -10.38
C ASN A 201 -29.48 -20.16 -10.46
N MET A 202 -28.70 -19.50 -9.58
CA MET A 202 -28.58 -18.04 -9.60
C MET A 202 -27.59 -17.60 -10.70
N PRO A 203 -27.99 -16.73 -11.64
CA PRO A 203 -27.08 -16.21 -12.65
C PRO A 203 -25.91 -15.45 -12.04
N ALA A 204 -24.72 -15.61 -12.62
CA ALA A 204 -23.55 -14.82 -12.28
C ALA A 204 -23.86 -13.34 -12.59
N GLY A 205 -23.95 -12.51 -11.54
CA GLY A 205 -24.32 -11.10 -11.67
C GLY A 205 -25.79 -10.77 -11.42
N SER A 206 -26.56 -11.68 -10.80
CA SER A 206 -27.91 -11.35 -10.33
C SER A 206 -27.89 -10.11 -9.41
N PRO A 207 -28.95 -9.28 -9.41
CA PRO A 207 -29.02 -8.10 -8.54
C PRO A 207 -28.82 -8.44 -7.06
N THR A 208 -29.35 -9.58 -6.60
CA THR A 208 -29.19 -10.07 -5.22
C THR A 208 -27.73 -10.38 -4.87
N MET A 209 -26.98 -10.97 -5.81
CA MET A 209 -25.56 -11.30 -5.63
C MET A 209 -24.68 -10.03 -5.60
N ARG A 210 -25.04 -9.01 -6.39
CA ARG A 210 -24.33 -7.73 -6.46
C ARG A 210 -24.79 -6.69 -5.43
N ALA A 211 -25.92 -6.91 -4.76
CA ALA A 211 -26.54 -5.90 -3.89
C ALA A 211 -25.60 -5.36 -2.80
N ILE A 212 -24.74 -6.20 -2.22
CA ILE A 212 -23.77 -5.79 -1.19
C ILE A 212 -22.66 -4.95 -1.80
N GLU A 213 -22.10 -5.37 -2.94
CA GLU A 213 -21.10 -4.61 -3.68
C GLU A 213 -21.65 -3.25 -4.12
N GLU A 214 -22.83 -3.24 -4.72
CA GLU A 214 -23.51 -2.03 -5.17
C GLU A 214 -23.82 -1.09 -4.01
N ALA A 215 -24.27 -1.62 -2.87
CA ALA A 215 -24.53 -0.82 -1.68
C ALA A 215 -23.25 -0.18 -1.15
N THR A 216 -22.17 -0.94 -0.99
CA THR A 216 -20.87 -0.39 -0.58
C THR A 216 -20.36 0.66 -1.58
N ARG A 217 -20.44 0.38 -2.88
CA ARG A 217 -20.01 1.32 -3.93
C ARG A 217 -20.81 2.62 -3.87
N ASN A 218 -22.13 2.53 -3.77
CA ASN A 218 -22.99 3.72 -3.67
C ASN A 218 -22.75 4.52 -2.39
N LEU A 219 -22.31 3.88 -1.29
CA LEU A 219 -21.90 4.59 -0.08
C LEU A 219 -20.54 5.30 -0.23
N LEU A 220 -19.61 4.72 -1.00
CA LEU A 220 -18.25 5.24 -1.21
C LEU A 220 -18.19 6.35 -2.27
N GLU A 221 -18.90 6.21 -3.38
CA GLU A 221 -18.81 7.15 -4.52
C GLU A 221 -19.05 8.62 -4.12
N PRO A 222 -20.07 8.97 -3.30
CA PRO A 222 -20.26 10.34 -2.85
C PRO A 222 -19.08 10.91 -2.07
N ILE A 223 -18.33 10.08 -1.33
CA ILE A 223 -17.11 10.50 -0.61
C ILE A 223 -16.05 10.95 -1.61
N TYR A 224 -15.80 10.14 -2.64
CA TYR A 224 -14.78 10.44 -3.65
C TYR A 224 -15.18 11.64 -4.52
N MET A 225 -16.45 11.71 -4.94
CA MET A 225 -16.97 12.84 -5.70
C MET A 225 -16.85 14.15 -4.92
N ALA A 226 -17.26 14.16 -3.65
CA ALA A 226 -17.19 15.36 -2.84
C ALA A 226 -15.75 15.78 -2.51
N ARG A 227 -14.82 14.83 -2.35
CA ARG A 227 -13.38 15.14 -2.23
C ARG A 227 -12.82 15.77 -3.50
N ALA A 228 -13.11 15.19 -4.66
CA ALA A 228 -12.65 15.71 -5.95
C ALA A 228 -13.22 17.11 -6.23
N ALA A 229 -14.47 17.36 -5.83
CA ALA A 229 -15.13 18.66 -5.93
C ALA A 229 -14.74 19.64 -4.80
N GLN A 230 -13.98 19.19 -3.79
CA GLN A 230 -13.69 19.95 -2.57
C GLN A 230 -14.95 20.42 -1.81
N ASN A 231 -16.05 19.65 -1.88
CA ASN A 231 -17.32 19.94 -1.22
C ASN A 231 -17.31 19.52 0.26
N THR A 232 -16.69 20.35 1.10
CA THR A 232 -16.54 20.10 2.54
C THR A 232 -17.87 20.14 3.31
N ARG A 233 -18.84 20.95 2.85
CA ARG A 233 -20.18 21.04 3.46
C ARG A 233 -20.92 19.72 3.35
N PHE A 234 -20.97 19.14 2.14
CA PHE A 234 -21.56 17.82 1.93
C PHE A 234 -20.82 16.74 2.73
N LEU A 235 -19.48 16.70 2.67
CA LEU A 235 -18.69 15.70 3.40
C LEU A 235 -18.97 15.70 4.90
N THR A 236 -19.13 16.89 5.50
CA THR A 236 -19.41 17.02 6.95
C THR A 236 -20.74 16.35 7.31
N GLU A 237 -21.82 16.67 6.59
CA GLU A 237 -23.13 16.09 6.84
C GLU A 237 -23.18 14.59 6.50
N TYR A 238 -22.61 14.22 5.35
CA TYR A 238 -22.58 12.85 4.88
C TYR A 238 -21.82 11.94 5.85
N ASN A 239 -20.64 12.35 6.30
CA ASN A 239 -19.84 11.57 7.24
C ASN A 239 -20.51 11.42 8.61
N ARG A 240 -21.22 12.44 9.10
CA ARG A 240 -22.00 12.36 10.34
C ARG A 240 -23.12 11.32 10.24
N ILE A 241 -23.83 11.32 9.10
CA ILE A 241 -24.90 10.35 8.83
C ILE A 241 -24.32 8.94 8.68
N LEU A 242 -23.23 8.77 7.92
CA LEU A 242 -22.54 7.50 7.77
C LEU A 242 -22.12 6.92 9.13
N LEU A 243 -21.48 7.74 9.98
CA LEU A 243 -21.02 7.29 11.30
C LEU A 243 -22.20 6.80 12.14
N ARG A 244 -23.31 7.54 12.16
CA ARG A 244 -24.52 7.16 12.92
C ARG A 244 -25.16 5.88 12.39
N SER A 245 -25.31 5.74 11.08
CA SER A 245 -26.05 4.63 10.48
C SER A 245 -25.21 3.35 10.33
N LEU A 246 -23.89 3.46 10.18
CA LEU A 246 -22.99 2.30 10.00
C LEU A 246 -22.45 1.73 11.32
N GLN A 247 -22.33 2.54 12.38
CA GLN A 247 -21.82 2.04 13.67
C GLN A 247 -22.60 0.81 14.21
N PRO A 248 -23.94 0.72 14.13
CA PRO A 248 -24.66 -0.48 14.55
C PRO A 248 -24.28 -1.76 13.79
N LEU A 249 -23.80 -1.64 12.54
CA LEU A 249 -23.39 -2.79 11.72
C LEU A 249 -22.15 -3.48 12.28
N LEU A 250 -21.35 -2.80 13.10
CA LEU A 250 -20.16 -3.37 13.73
C LEU A 250 -20.48 -4.44 14.77
N LYS A 251 -21.76 -4.58 15.14
CA LYS A 251 -22.27 -5.66 16.01
C LYS A 251 -23.08 -6.71 15.23
N HIS A 252 -23.16 -6.60 13.91
CA HIS A 252 -23.94 -7.47 13.03
C HIS A 252 -23.08 -8.62 12.46
N HIS A 253 -23.64 -9.33 11.48
CA HIS A 253 -22.99 -10.36 10.68
C HIS A 253 -21.66 -9.87 10.08
N LEU A 254 -20.72 -10.79 9.83
CA LEU A 254 -19.36 -10.47 9.36
C LEU A 254 -19.33 -9.53 8.15
N VAL A 255 -20.16 -9.82 7.13
CA VAL A 255 -20.19 -9.05 5.88
C VAL A 255 -20.56 -7.57 6.10
N PRO A 256 -21.76 -7.22 6.63
CA PRO A 256 -22.09 -5.82 6.90
C PRO A 256 -21.09 -5.12 7.82
N ARG A 257 -20.56 -5.85 8.81
CA ARG A 257 -19.54 -5.33 9.74
C ARG A 257 -18.26 -4.89 9.01
N VAL A 258 -17.74 -5.73 8.11
CA VAL A 258 -16.54 -5.40 7.31
C VAL A 258 -16.84 -4.28 6.33
N GLN A 259 -17.97 -4.32 5.62
CA GLN A 259 -18.35 -3.27 4.66
C GLN A 259 -18.55 -1.90 5.35
N ALA A 260 -19.16 -1.89 6.53
CA ALA A 260 -19.30 -0.67 7.34
C ALA A 260 -17.93 -0.07 7.69
N MET A 261 -16.98 -0.90 8.14
CA MET A 261 -15.65 -0.41 8.47
C MET A 261 -14.85 0.03 7.24
N ILE A 262 -15.05 -0.60 6.07
CA ILE A 262 -14.49 -0.12 4.80
C ILE A 262 -14.98 1.29 4.50
N VAL A 263 -16.30 1.50 4.52
CA VAL A 263 -16.91 2.81 4.20
C VAL A 263 -16.43 3.88 5.19
N LEU A 264 -16.48 3.59 6.49
CA LEU A 264 -16.01 4.50 7.53
C LEU A 264 -14.51 4.78 7.40
N GLY A 265 -13.69 3.76 7.17
CA GLY A 265 -12.24 3.92 6.98
C GLY A 265 -11.90 4.75 5.74
N GLN A 266 -12.62 4.56 4.63
CA GLN A 266 -12.41 5.35 3.40
C GLN A 266 -12.90 6.79 3.53
N SER A 267 -13.87 7.07 4.41
CA SER A 267 -14.37 8.43 4.67
C SER A 267 -13.30 9.39 5.18
N GLY A 268 -12.22 8.88 5.81
CA GLY A 268 -11.16 9.70 6.38
C GLY A 268 -11.68 10.76 7.35
N ASN A 269 -12.82 10.49 8.00
CA ASN A 269 -13.47 11.40 8.93
C ASN A 269 -12.80 11.32 10.31
N PRO A 270 -12.23 12.41 10.86
CA PRO A 270 -11.61 12.40 12.18
C PRO A 270 -12.59 12.09 13.32
N GLU A 271 -13.90 12.34 13.17
CA GLU A 271 -14.90 11.99 14.18
C GLU A 271 -15.03 10.47 14.38
N ALA A 272 -14.66 9.67 13.38
CA ALA A 272 -14.67 8.21 13.48
C ALA A 272 -13.47 7.65 14.26
N LEU A 273 -12.49 8.49 14.64
CA LEU A 273 -11.27 8.04 15.31
C LEU A 273 -11.58 7.23 16.58
N LYS A 274 -12.47 7.74 17.45
CA LYS A 274 -12.83 7.04 18.70
C LYS A 274 -13.37 5.63 18.39
N LEU A 275 -14.26 5.52 17.40
CA LEU A 275 -14.80 4.24 16.97
C LEU A 275 -13.70 3.30 16.47
N PHE A 276 -12.75 3.78 15.67
CA PHE A 276 -11.62 2.96 15.21
C PHE A 276 -10.79 2.44 16.38
N LEU A 277 -10.44 3.29 17.34
CA LEU A 277 -9.66 2.90 18.52
C LEU A 277 -10.39 1.88 19.38
N ASP A 278 -11.70 2.06 19.58
CA ASP A 278 -12.53 1.14 20.36
C ASP A 278 -12.61 -0.24 19.69
N GLU A 279 -12.75 -0.30 18.36
CA GLU A 279 -12.80 -1.57 17.61
C GLU A 279 -11.44 -2.26 17.49
N ILE A 280 -10.33 -1.51 17.46
CA ILE A 280 -8.98 -2.09 17.48
C ILE A 280 -8.72 -2.77 18.84
N ARG A 281 -9.09 -2.09 19.94
CA ARG A 281 -8.93 -2.63 21.31
C ARG A 281 -9.86 -3.81 21.58
N ASN A 282 -10.99 -3.91 20.91
CA ASN A 282 -11.97 -4.95 21.15
C ASN A 282 -11.40 -6.36 20.82
N PRO A 283 -11.24 -7.26 21.81
CA PRO A 283 -10.68 -8.59 21.58
C PRO A 283 -11.64 -9.52 20.81
N ARG A 284 -12.95 -9.22 20.82
CA ARG A 284 -13.98 -9.97 20.09
C ARG A 284 -14.21 -9.45 18.68
N GLN A 285 -13.49 -8.41 18.28
CA GLN A 285 -13.59 -7.86 16.94
C GLN A 285 -12.74 -8.69 15.98
N THR A 286 -13.23 -8.83 14.74
CA THR A 286 -12.54 -9.58 13.70
C THR A 286 -11.32 -8.83 13.20
N LEU A 287 -10.31 -9.58 12.78
CA LEU A 287 -9.05 -9.06 12.25
C LEU A 287 -9.28 -8.17 11.04
N TRP A 288 -10.27 -8.49 10.19
CA TRP A 288 -10.65 -7.67 9.05
C TRP A 288 -11.18 -6.29 9.43
N VAL A 289 -11.98 -6.20 10.49
CA VAL A 289 -12.48 -4.91 10.97
C VAL A 289 -11.34 -4.11 11.59
N LYS A 290 -10.47 -4.75 12.37
CA LYS A 290 -9.26 -4.09 12.91
C LYS A 290 -8.37 -3.56 11.79
N LEU A 291 -8.16 -4.36 10.74
CA LEU A 291 -7.38 -3.97 9.56
C LEU A 291 -7.94 -2.69 8.92
N TRP A 292 -9.25 -2.65 8.69
CA TRP A 292 -9.89 -1.49 8.08
C TRP A 292 -9.99 -0.28 9.03
N ALA A 293 -10.12 -0.50 10.35
CA ALA A 293 -10.06 0.56 11.35
C ALA A 293 -8.68 1.22 11.40
N ILE A 294 -7.61 0.42 11.40
CA ILE A 294 -6.22 0.91 11.30
C ILE A 294 -6.02 1.67 9.99
N ARG A 295 -6.51 1.13 8.87
CA ARG A 295 -6.46 1.84 7.58
C ARG A 295 -7.24 3.16 7.62
N GLY A 296 -8.35 3.21 8.35
CA GLY A 296 -9.13 4.42 8.60
C GLY A 296 -8.31 5.51 9.29
N ILE A 297 -7.49 5.15 10.28
CA ILE A 297 -6.56 6.08 10.95
C ILE A 297 -5.56 6.68 9.95
N THR A 298 -4.96 5.83 9.11
CA THR A 298 -4.06 6.27 8.02
C THR A 298 -4.77 7.22 7.06
N ASN A 299 -6.00 6.90 6.64
CA ASN A 299 -6.79 7.72 5.73
C ASN A 299 -7.19 9.07 6.35
N ILE A 300 -7.42 9.15 7.67
CA ILE A 300 -7.62 10.44 8.37
C ILE A 300 -6.36 11.29 8.23
N LYS A 301 -5.18 10.72 8.48
CA LYS A 301 -3.89 11.45 8.41
C LYS A 301 -3.52 11.89 7.00
N GLN A 302 -3.92 11.14 5.97
CA GLN A 302 -3.67 11.46 4.57
C GLN A 302 -4.68 12.45 3.99
N ASN A 303 -5.80 12.69 4.66
CA ASN A 303 -6.81 13.65 4.22
C ASN A 303 -6.37 15.07 4.60
N PRO A 304 -6.05 15.97 3.64
CA PRO A 304 -5.55 17.31 3.95
C PRO A 304 -6.58 18.19 4.67
N SER A 305 -7.87 17.86 4.55
CA SER A 305 -8.98 18.57 5.21
C SER A 305 -9.24 18.09 6.63
N ALA A 306 -8.65 16.97 7.05
CA ALA A 306 -8.78 16.42 8.40
C ALA A 306 -7.49 16.65 9.18
N ARG A 307 -7.62 17.05 10.45
CA ARG A 307 -6.48 17.17 11.36
C ARG A 307 -6.83 16.50 12.67
N LEU A 308 -5.93 15.65 13.14
CA LEU A 308 -5.97 15.11 14.49
C LEU A 308 -5.21 16.06 15.41
N SER A 309 -5.67 16.19 16.65
CA SER A 309 -4.88 16.83 17.69
C SER A 309 -3.67 15.95 18.07
N ALA A 310 -2.61 16.55 18.60
CA ALA A 310 -1.43 15.80 19.03
C ALA A 310 -1.78 14.67 20.02
N ALA A 311 -2.70 14.93 20.97
CA ALA A 311 -3.17 13.91 21.91
C ALA A 311 -3.89 12.75 21.21
N GLN A 312 -4.70 13.02 20.19
CA GLN A 312 -5.35 11.99 19.39
C GLN A 312 -4.35 11.17 18.57
N GLU A 313 -3.31 11.80 18.03
CA GLU A 313 -2.26 11.10 17.28
C GLU A 313 -1.44 10.17 18.18
N ILE A 314 -1.04 10.66 19.36
CA ILE A 314 -0.32 9.87 20.36
C ILE A 314 -1.18 8.68 20.80
N GLU A 315 -2.46 8.92 21.10
CA GLU A 315 -3.37 7.85 21.49
C GLU A 315 -3.53 6.80 20.39
N ALA A 316 -3.73 7.25 19.15
CA ALA A 316 -3.86 6.35 18.01
C ALA A 316 -2.59 5.52 17.81
N ALA A 317 -1.41 6.16 17.91
CA ALA A 317 -0.15 5.48 17.73
C ALA A 317 0.09 4.44 18.84
N ARG A 318 -0.24 4.77 20.08
CA ARG A 318 -0.19 3.82 21.20
C ARG A 318 -1.07 2.61 20.97
N VAL A 319 -2.33 2.81 20.59
CA VAL A 319 -3.29 1.71 20.35
C VAL A 319 -2.83 0.83 19.20
N VAL A 320 -2.29 1.42 18.13
CA VAL A 320 -1.75 0.68 16.99
C VAL A 320 -0.47 -0.07 17.37
N ALA A 321 0.45 0.55 18.09
CA ALA A 321 1.68 -0.10 18.57
C ALA A 321 1.38 -1.28 19.50
N ALA A 322 0.35 -1.17 20.35
CA ALA A 322 -0.09 -2.27 21.20
C ALA A 322 -0.62 -3.49 20.41
N GLN A 323 -1.03 -3.33 19.15
CA GLN A 323 -1.35 -4.46 18.25
C GLN A 323 -0.12 -5.16 17.68
N LEU A 324 1.07 -4.56 17.81
CA LEU A 324 2.34 -5.11 17.35
C LEU A 324 3.15 -5.73 18.49
N ASP A 325 2.62 -5.72 19.72
CA ASP A 325 3.29 -6.26 20.89
C ASP A 325 3.37 -7.79 20.87
N GLU A 326 4.25 -8.37 21.67
CA GLU A 326 4.49 -9.82 21.70
C GLU A 326 3.26 -10.62 22.13
N LYS A 327 2.36 -10.01 22.92
CA LYS A 327 1.07 -10.62 23.31
C LYS A 327 0.14 -10.83 22.11
N THR A 328 0.47 -10.25 20.97
CA THR A 328 -0.24 -10.36 19.69
C THR A 328 0.61 -11.03 18.61
N LYS A 329 1.62 -11.85 18.96
CA LYS A 329 2.57 -12.51 18.03
C LYS A 329 1.90 -13.29 16.89
N ASP A 330 0.69 -13.83 17.12
CA ASP A 330 -0.09 -14.56 16.11
C ASP A 330 -0.85 -13.65 15.13
N MET A 331 -0.63 -12.33 15.20
CA MET A 331 -1.25 -11.38 14.30
C MET A 331 -0.81 -11.65 12.85
N PRO A 332 -1.76 -11.83 11.91
CA PRO A 332 -1.41 -12.00 10.49
C PRO A 332 -0.61 -10.83 9.96
N TRP A 333 0.40 -11.12 9.12
CA TRP A 333 1.26 -10.10 8.54
C TRP A 333 0.52 -8.95 7.83
N PRO A 334 -0.67 -9.12 7.19
CA PRO A 334 -1.37 -7.98 6.59
C PRO A 334 -1.82 -6.96 7.65
N LEU A 335 -2.19 -7.42 8.84
CA LEU A 335 -2.59 -6.53 9.93
C LEU A 335 -1.36 -5.83 10.52
N GLN A 336 -0.24 -6.55 10.69
CA GLN A 336 1.04 -5.96 11.09
C GLN A 336 1.49 -4.87 10.11
N LEU A 337 1.41 -5.16 8.80
CA LEU A 337 1.75 -4.20 7.74
C LEU A 337 0.89 -2.94 7.83
N ARG A 338 -0.45 -3.07 7.98
CA ARG A 338 -1.33 -1.91 8.14
C ARG A 338 -1.05 -1.13 9.42
N ALA A 339 -0.71 -1.81 10.51
CA ALA A 339 -0.33 -1.15 11.76
C ALA A 339 0.93 -0.29 11.58
N LEU A 340 1.94 -0.82 10.89
CA LEU A 340 3.18 -0.08 10.61
C LEU A 340 2.96 1.09 9.64
N GLU A 341 2.13 0.93 8.60
CA GLU A 341 1.73 2.05 7.73
C GLU A 341 1.03 3.17 8.52
N ALA A 342 0.20 2.81 9.50
CA ALA A 342 -0.48 3.77 10.37
C ALA A 342 0.51 4.46 11.31
N LEU A 343 1.45 3.74 11.93
CA LEU A 343 2.51 4.33 12.75
C LEU A 343 3.39 5.29 11.95
N SER A 344 3.77 4.89 10.73
CA SER A 344 4.50 5.72 9.77
C SER A 344 3.76 7.03 9.44
N SER A 345 2.42 6.98 9.34
CA SER A 345 1.58 8.15 9.05
C SER A 345 1.32 9.03 10.28
N LEU A 346 1.23 8.44 11.47
CA LEU A 346 1.04 9.14 12.74
C LEU A 346 2.33 9.80 13.22
N ARG A 347 3.47 9.20 12.90
CA ARG A 347 4.82 9.71 13.19
C ARG A 347 5.11 9.91 14.68
N GLN A 348 4.40 9.22 15.56
CA GLN A 348 4.64 9.27 17.00
C GLN A 348 5.50 8.08 17.43
N GLY A 349 6.68 8.35 17.98
CA GLY A 349 7.59 7.30 18.45
C GLY A 349 7.56 7.05 19.97
N TYR A 350 6.96 7.96 20.75
CA TYR A 350 6.90 7.87 22.21
C TYR A 350 5.67 8.59 22.77
N ILE A 351 5.32 8.29 24.02
CA ILE A 351 4.32 9.06 24.79
C ILE A 351 5.04 10.16 25.58
N PRO A 352 4.63 11.43 25.51
CA PRO A 352 5.25 12.52 26.29
C PRO A 352 5.28 12.31 27.81
N ALA A 353 4.32 11.56 28.36
CA ALA A 353 4.26 11.22 29.78
C ALA A 353 5.26 10.12 30.20
N ALA A 354 5.76 9.33 29.25
CA ALA A 354 6.72 8.25 29.49
C ALA A 354 7.73 8.15 28.32
N PRO A 355 8.51 9.22 28.05
CA PRO A 355 9.30 9.30 26.83
C PRO A 355 10.45 8.28 26.80
N LYS A 356 10.97 7.91 27.98
CA LYS A 356 12.05 6.92 28.14
C LYS A 356 11.72 5.56 27.54
N ASN A 357 10.44 5.19 27.47
CA ASN A 357 10.05 3.86 27.00
C ASN A 357 10.03 3.76 25.47
N ALA A 358 9.88 4.88 24.76
CA ALA A 358 9.68 4.95 23.31
C ALA A 358 8.84 3.81 22.73
N GLU A 359 7.73 3.48 23.40
CA GLU A 359 7.01 2.20 23.21
C GLU A 359 6.59 1.93 21.76
N MET A 360 6.23 2.98 21.00
CA MET A 360 5.85 2.84 19.59
C MET A 360 7.06 2.50 18.71
N ALA A 361 8.22 3.11 18.99
CA ALA A 361 9.46 2.81 18.29
C ALA A 361 9.97 1.40 18.66
N VAL A 362 9.92 1.02 19.93
CA VAL A 362 10.27 -0.33 20.40
C VAL A 362 9.42 -1.39 19.68
N ALA A 363 8.11 -1.19 19.57
CA ALA A 363 7.22 -2.12 18.86
C ALA A 363 7.59 -2.29 17.37
N ALA A 364 7.90 -1.21 16.67
CA ALA A 364 8.35 -1.28 15.27
C ALA A 364 9.75 -1.91 15.15
N MET A 365 10.66 -1.61 16.07
CA MET A 365 12.02 -2.17 16.09
C MET A 365 12.02 -3.68 16.30
N ARG A 366 11.15 -4.22 17.17
CA ARG A 366 10.98 -5.67 17.34
C ARG A 366 10.71 -6.37 16.02
N ILE A 367 9.81 -5.81 15.20
CA ILE A 367 9.47 -6.37 13.90
C ILE A 367 10.62 -6.23 12.90
N LEU A 368 11.30 -5.08 12.87
CA LEU A 368 12.46 -4.88 11.98
C LEU A 368 13.59 -5.88 12.30
N ALA A 369 13.85 -6.08 13.58
CA ALA A 369 14.90 -6.98 14.08
C ALA A 369 14.56 -8.46 13.92
N ASP A 370 13.28 -8.85 13.92
CA ASP A 370 12.86 -10.24 13.80
C ASP A 370 13.19 -10.82 12.39
N PRO A 371 14.14 -11.77 12.28
CA PRO A 371 14.48 -12.38 11.00
C PRO A 371 13.34 -13.26 10.44
N LYS A 372 12.38 -13.69 11.27
CA LYS A 372 11.23 -14.51 10.88
C LYS A 372 10.07 -13.67 10.36
N ALA A 373 10.03 -12.38 10.68
CA ALA A 373 9.01 -11.49 10.16
C ALA A 373 9.12 -11.38 8.63
N ARG A 374 7.95 -11.29 7.96
CA ARG A 374 7.91 -11.15 6.50
C ARG A 374 8.64 -9.90 6.05
N THR A 375 9.38 -10.03 4.94
CA THR A 375 10.19 -8.94 4.35
C THR A 375 9.44 -7.61 4.22
N GLU A 376 8.23 -7.61 3.67
CA GLU A 376 7.44 -6.38 3.52
C GLU A 376 7.08 -5.73 4.85
N VAL A 377 6.83 -6.54 5.88
CA VAL A 377 6.51 -6.04 7.22
C VAL A 377 7.77 -5.44 7.84
N ARG A 378 8.92 -6.11 7.71
CA ARG A 378 10.22 -5.57 8.16
C ARG A 378 10.57 -4.27 7.44
N ALA A 379 10.32 -4.20 6.14
CA ALA A 379 10.58 -3.01 5.34
C ALA A 379 9.70 -1.84 5.79
N GLU A 380 8.41 -2.07 6.00
CA GLU A 380 7.51 -1.04 6.51
C GLU A 380 7.84 -0.67 7.96
N ALA A 381 8.37 -1.58 8.77
CA ALA A 381 8.87 -1.28 10.11
C ALA A 381 10.08 -0.33 10.08
N ALA A 382 11.04 -0.57 9.17
CA ALA A 382 12.14 0.36 8.92
C ALA A 382 11.62 1.74 8.52
N ARG A 383 10.66 1.79 7.59
CA ARG A 383 10.03 3.04 7.19
C ARG A 383 9.36 3.74 8.38
N ALA A 384 8.55 3.03 9.15
CA ALA A 384 7.85 3.61 10.29
C ALA A 384 8.83 4.24 11.28
N LEU A 385 9.91 3.55 11.63
CA LEU A 385 10.97 4.08 12.50
C LEU A 385 11.64 5.34 11.93
N GLY A 386 11.93 5.36 10.62
CA GLY A 386 12.46 6.55 9.97
C GLY A 386 11.47 7.72 9.91
N MET A 387 10.17 7.46 9.94
CA MET A 387 9.13 8.51 9.89
C MET A 387 8.77 9.07 11.27
N MET A 388 9.05 8.34 12.35
CA MET A 388 8.73 8.71 13.73
C MET A 388 9.52 9.95 14.19
N GLN A 389 8.82 10.84 14.88
CA GLN A 389 9.41 11.98 15.55
C GLN A 389 9.93 11.55 16.92
N ILE A 390 11.24 11.32 17.00
CA ILE A 390 11.95 11.15 18.26
C ILE A 390 12.64 12.47 18.58
N THR A 391 12.32 13.05 19.74
CA THR A 391 12.91 14.31 20.20
C THR A 391 13.93 14.05 21.30
N THR A 392 14.61 15.10 21.74
CA THR A 392 15.53 15.07 22.89
C THR A 392 14.86 14.68 24.21
N ALA A 393 13.53 14.60 24.26
CA ALA A 393 12.80 14.08 25.41
C ALA A 393 13.00 12.57 25.63
N VAL A 394 13.38 11.82 24.58
CA VAL A 394 13.76 10.41 24.68
C VAL A 394 15.27 10.35 24.89
N PRO A 395 15.75 10.20 26.13
CA PRO A 395 17.18 10.14 26.39
C PRO A 395 17.79 8.90 25.75
N ASP A 396 19.01 9.03 25.24
CA ASP A 396 19.84 7.93 24.74
C ASP A 396 19.20 7.06 23.65
N TYR A 397 18.28 7.61 22.87
CA TYR A 397 17.67 6.90 21.74
C TYR A 397 18.72 6.52 20.69
N ASN A 398 18.84 5.22 20.42
CA ASN A 398 19.89 4.65 19.58
C ASN A 398 19.51 4.61 18.09
N SER A 399 19.47 5.78 17.44
CA SER A 399 19.25 5.87 15.98
C SER A 399 20.25 5.06 15.13
N PRO A 400 21.55 4.93 15.51
CA PRO A 400 22.48 4.05 14.79
C PRO A 400 22.05 2.59 14.75
N LEU A 401 21.44 2.06 15.82
CA LEU A 401 20.91 0.69 15.85
C LEU A 401 19.77 0.50 14.84
N VAL A 402 18.87 1.48 14.70
CA VAL A 402 17.80 1.45 13.68
C VAL A 402 18.40 1.43 12.27
N ALA A 403 19.37 2.32 12.01
CA ALA A 403 20.07 2.38 10.74
C ALA A 403 20.75 1.04 10.40
N TYR A 404 21.41 0.44 11.38
CA TYR A 404 22.06 -0.86 11.26
C TYR A 404 21.08 -1.98 10.92
N ALA A 405 19.96 -2.09 11.64
CA ALA A 405 18.94 -3.12 11.39
C ALA A 405 18.27 -2.94 10.01
N ALA A 406 18.01 -1.70 9.59
CA ALA A 406 17.51 -1.41 8.24
C ALA A 406 18.52 -1.80 7.16
N ALA A 407 19.82 -1.64 7.42
CA ALA A 407 20.89 -2.05 6.51
C ALA A 407 21.05 -3.58 6.43
N GLN A 408 20.89 -4.30 7.55
CA GLN A 408 20.83 -5.77 7.54
C GLN A 408 19.66 -6.26 6.66
N LEU A 409 18.48 -5.64 6.79
CA LEU A 409 17.36 -5.93 5.91
C LEU A 409 17.70 -5.61 4.44
N ALA A 410 18.35 -4.48 4.15
CA ALA A 410 18.76 -4.11 2.80
C ALA A 410 19.71 -5.16 2.17
N ALA A 411 20.68 -5.65 2.94
CA ALA A 411 21.59 -6.72 2.50
C ALA A 411 20.82 -8.01 2.19
N TRP A 412 19.94 -8.43 3.10
CA TRP A 412 19.11 -9.63 2.92
C TRP A 412 18.18 -9.51 1.70
N VAL A 413 17.55 -8.36 1.48
CA VAL A 413 16.73 -8.10 0.29
C VAL A 413 17.57 -8.16 -0.98
N GLY A 414 18.78 -7.59 -0.94
CA GLY A 414 19.76 -7.67 -2.03
C GLY A 414 20.11 -9.11 -2.42
N ASP A 415 20.39 -9.97 -1.44
CA ASP A 415 20.62 -11.40 -1.68
C ASP A 415 19.43 -12.08 -2.34
N GLN A 416 18.22 -11.81 -1.87
CA GLN A 416 16.99 -12.38 -2.44
C GLN A 416 16.74 -11.92 -3.88
N ILE A 417 17.15 -10.70 -4.23
CA ILE A 417 17.12 -10.21 -5.61
C ILE A 417 18.14 -10.98 -6.46
N VAL A 418 19.39 -11.10 -6.01
CA VAL A 418 20.44 -11.87 -6.71
C VAL A 418 20.02 -13.33 -6.92
N ALA A 419 19.42 -13.95 -5.91
CA ALA A 419 18.91 -15.31 -5.95
C ALA A 419 17.69 -15.49 -6.89
N SER A 420 17.03 -14.40 -7.27
CA SER A 420 15.93 -14.42 -8.24
C SER A 420 16.43 -14.49 -9.70
N TYR A 421 17.75 -14.56 -9.92
CA TYR A 421 18.40 -14.72 -11.21
C TYR A 421 19.39 -15.90 -11.21
N SER A 422 19.50 -16.59 -12.35
CA SER A 422 20.45 -17.68 -12.59
C SER A 422 21.89 -17.20 -12.41
N ALA A 423 22.73 -18.02 -11.78
CA ALA A 423 24.14 -17.71 -11.62
C ALA A 423 24.92 -17.72 -12.94
N ASP A 424 24.66 -18.69 -13.79
CA ASP A 424 25.46 -18.94 -14.98
C ASP A 424 25.13 -17.98 -16.12
N LYS A 425 23.83 -17.74 -16.33
CA LYS A 425 23.31 -16.96 -17.45
C LYS A 425 22.82 -15.57 -17.05
N GLY A 426 22.62 -15.31 -15.76
CA GLY A 426 21.99 -14.08 -15.28
C GLY A 426 20.52 -13.95 -15.69
N THR A 427 19.88 -15.00 -16.21
CA THR A 427 18.48 -14.95 -16.63
C THR A 427 17.55 -14.92 -15.41
N PRO A 428 16.45 -14.15 -15.42
CA PRO A 428 15.52 -14.12 -14.31
C PRO A 428 14.88 -15.49 -14.10
N LEU A 429 14.97 -16.00 -12.87
CA LEU A 429 14.21 -17.17 -12.40
C LEU A 429 12.80 -16.73 -11.96
N ASN A 430 12.69 -15.52 -11.40
CA ASN A 430 11.42 -14.89 -11.04
C ASN A 430 11.54 -13.35 -11.11
N ALA A 431 11.29 -12.78 -12.28
CA ALA A 431 11.41 -11.34 -12.53
C ALA A 431 10.46 -10.53 -11.62
N THR A 432 9.21 -10.97 -11.45
CA THR A 432 8.23 -10.28 -10.61
C THR A 432 8.65 -10.23 -9.15
N LYS A 433 9.24 -11.30 -8.61
CA LYS A 433 9.81 -11.29 -7.25
C LYS A 433 10.97 -10.30 -7.14
N ALA A 434 11.88 -10.28 -8.12
CA ALA A 434 13.00 -9.35 -8.14
C ALA A 434 12.55 -7.88 -8.19
N GLU A 435 11.55 -7.57 -9.03
CA GLU A 435 10.94 -6.23 -9.11
C GLU A 435 10.27 -5.82 -7.79
N TYR A 436 9.49 -6.72 -7.20
CA TYR A 436 8.84 -6.50 -5.91
C TYR A 436 9.85 -6.21 -4.78
N LEU A 437 10.89 -7.04 -4.67
CA LEU A 437 11.95 -6.85 -3.68
C LEU A 437 12.74 -5.56 -3.92
N THR A 438 13.03 -5.24 -5.19
CA THR A 438 13.66 -3.97 -5.55
C THR A 438 12.78 -2.79 -5.13
N ALA A 439 11.45 -2.89 -5.27
CA ALA A 439 10.51 -1.87 -4.81
C ALA A 439 10.52 -1.68 -3.28
N LEU A 440 10.67 -2.76 -2.51
CA LEU A 440 10.85 -2.67 -1.05
C LEU A 440 12.16 -1.95 -0.68
N LEU A 441 13.24 -2.28 -1.40
CA LEU A 441 14.56 -1.69 -1.17
C LEU A 441 14.60 -0.19 -1.48
N VAL A 442 14.10 0.23 -2.65
CA VAL A 442 14.12 1.65 -3.07
C VAL A 442 12.95 2.47 -2.49
N GLY A 443 11.95 1.81 -1.93
CA GLY A 443 10.78 2.43 -1.30
C GLY A 443 10.97 2.51 0.22
N PRO A 444 10.28 1.66 1.00
CA PRO A 444 10.25 1.77 2.46
C PRO A 444 11.64 1.71 3.14
N VAL A 445 12.56 0.85 2.68
CA VAL A 445 13.90 0.77 3.27
C VAL A 445 14.69 2.05 3.02
N TYR A 446 14.69 2.57 1.79
CA TYR A 446 15.36 3.82 1.47
C TYR A 446 14.71 5.04 2.14
N GLN A 447 13.38 5.06 2.21
CA GLN A 447 12.61 6.11 2.89
C GLN A 447 12.86 6.15 4.41
N ALA A 448 13.30 5.04 5.02
CA ALA A 448 13.73 5.07 6.42
C ALA A 448 14.88 6.07 6.65
N PHE A 449 15.79 6.24 5.67
CA PHE A 449 16.94 7.14 5.79
C PHE A 449 16.65 8.55 5.31
N GLU A 450 16.18 8.68 4.05
CA GLU A 450 15.97 9.98 3.40
C GLU A 450 14.62 10.62 3.77
N GLY A 451 13.69 9.83 4.32
CA GLY A 451 12.34 10.29 4.61
C GLY A 451 11.43 10.33 3.38
N GLN A 452 10.29 10.97 3.56
CA GLN A 452 9.29 11.17 2.52
C GLN A 452 9.28 12.61 2.05
N ALA A 453 9.27 12.81 0.73
CA ALA A 453 9.20 14.13 0.12
C ALA A 453 7.99 14.92 0.66
N GLY A 454 8.22 16.18 1.04
CA GLY A 454 7.19 17.06 1.63
C GLY A 454 6.90 16.82 3.11
N VAL A 455 7.48 15.80 3.73
CA VAL A 455 7.31 15.51 5.16
C VAL A 455 8.57 15.95 5.92
N ARG A 456 8.47 17.08 6.62
CA ARG A 456 9.58 17.65 7.42
C ARG A 456 10.01 16.68 8.52
N GLU A 457 11.31 16.64 8.81
CA GLU A 457 11.89 15.79 9.88
C GLU A 457 11.52 14.31 9.71
N SER A 458 11.38 13.86 8.47
CA SER A 458 11.22 12.44 8.17
C SER A 458 12.54 11.88 7.63
N GLY A 459 12.80 10.62 7.95
CA GLY A 459 14.05 9.95 7.68
C GLY A 459 15.06 10.14 8.80
N LEU A 460 15.83 9.09 9.06
CA LEU A 460 16.90 9.07 10.05
C LEU A 460 17.97 10.16 9.80
N LEU A 461 18.16 10.58 8.55
CA LEU A 461 19.13 11.63 8.17
C LEU A 461 18.63 13.06 8.43
N HIS A 462 17.32 13.24 8.61
CA HIS A 462 16.68 14.55 8.79
C HIS A 462 16.04 14.72 10.17
N GLY A 463 16.15 13.70 11.04
CA GLY A 463 15.70 13.77 12.41
C GLY A 463 16.53 14.73 13.27
N ASN A 464 15.98 15.08 14.45
CA ASN A 464 16.58 16.05 15.37
C ASN A 464 17.88 15.57 16.05
N ALA A 465 18.29 14.32 15.83
CA ALA A 465 19.52 13.73 16.35
C ALA A 465 20.74 14.11 15.50
N THR A 466 21.18 15.37 15.59
CA THR A 466 22.30 15.91 14.79
C THR A 466 23.65 15.26 15.08
N THR A 467 23.85 14.72 16.29
CA THR A 467 25.13 14.17 16.76
C THR A 467 25.50 12.81 16.16
N VAL A 468 24.52 12.02 15.74
CA VAL A 468 24.71 10.66 15.17
C VAL A 468 24.51 10.63 13.65
N ARG A 469 24.22 11.78 13.04
CA ARG A 469 23.92 11.89 11.61
C ARG A 469 25.04 11.37 10.73
N SER A 470 26.31 11.59 11.10
CA SER A 470 27.46 11.09 10.34
C SER A 470 27.51 9.56 10.29
N ASP A 471 27.14 8.88 11.37
CA ASP A 471 27.17 7.41 11.42
C ASP A 471 26.01 6.81 10.64
N ILE A 472 24.83 7.42 10.74
CA ILE A 472 23.67 7.06 9.90
C ILE A 472 24.00 7.30 8.42
N GLN A 473 24.68 8.40 8.08
CA GLN A 473 25.09 8.70 6.71
C GLN A 473 26.04 7.64 6.15
N LYS A 474 27.04 7.19 6.94
CA LYS A 474 27.94 6.10 6.53
C LYS A 474 27.16 4.84 6.16
N VAL A 475 26.14 4.48 6.96
CA VAL A 475 25.27 3.32 6.67
C VAL A 475 24.45 3.56 5.40
N ALA A 476 23.80 4.72 5.28
CA ALA A 476 22.98 5.07 4.12
C ALA A 476 23.78 5.05 2.81
N ASP A 477 25.03 5.51 2.85
CA ASP A 477 25.94 5.53 1.70
C ASP A 477 26.35 4.14 1.24
N GLN A 478 26.28 3.11 2.10
CA GLN A 478 26.49 1.71 1.70
C GLN A 478 25.23 1.08 1.08
N ILE A 479 24.03 1.50 1.51
CA ILE A 479 22.77 1.00 0.95
C ILE A 479 22.50 1.57 -0.45
N LYS A 480 22.85 2.84 -0.68
CA LYS A 480 22.65 3.55 -1.97
C LYS A 480 23.18 2.75 -3.18
N PRO A 481 24.43 2.27 -3.19
CA PRO A 481 24.96 1.40 -4.24
C PRO A 481 24.14 0.13 -4.48
N VAL A 482 23.68 -0.54 -3.43
CA VAL A 482 22.89 -1.78 -3.53
C VAL A 482 21.54 -1.49 -4.18
N ALA A 483 20.85 -0.45 -3.71
CA ALA A 483 19.56 0.00 -4.26
C ALA A 483 19.69 0.38 -5.75
N LYS A 484 20.74 1.11 -6.12
CA LYS A 484 21.02 1.48 -7.51
C LYS A 484 21.29 0.25 -8.39
N ALA A 485 22.16 -0.66 -7.95
CA ALA A 485 22.48 -1.86 -8.70
C ALA A 485 21.27 -2.80 -8.87
N ALA A 486 20.40 -2.90 -7.86
CA ALA A 486 19.15 -3.64 -7.96
C ALA A 486 18.23 -3.04 -9.04
N LEU A 487 18.07 -1.72 -9.06
CA LEU A 487 17.29 -1.02 -10.08
C LEU A 487 17.88 -1.18 -11.49
N GLU A 488 19.20 -1.13 -11.61
CA GLU A 488 19.90 -1.35 -12.88
C GLU A 488 19.74 -2.80 -13.36
N LEU A 489 19.79 -3.79 -12.47
CA LEU A 489 19.58 -5.19 -12.80
C LEU A 489 18.18 -5.45 -13.38
N ILE A 490 17.11 -4.97 -12.72
CA ILE A 490 15.75 -5.21 -13.20
C ILE A 490 15.44 -4.47 -14.52
N ARG A 491 16.19 -3.42 -14.85
CA ARG A 491 16.06 -2.65 -16.10
C ARG A 491 17.04 -3.08 -17.19
N ALA A 492 17.98 -3.97 -16.89
CA ALA A 492 19.06 -4.30 -17.80
C ALA A 492 18.57 -5.13 -19.00
N PRO A 493 19.12 -4.89 -20.20
CA PRO A 493 18.86 -5.74 -21.36
C PRO A 493 19.47 -7.13 -21.15
N LYS A 494 18.93 -8.15 -21.84
CA LYS A 494 19.32 -9.57 -21.67
C LYS A 494 20.84 -9.81 -21.68
N GLY A 495 21.57 -9.13 -22.56
CA GLY A 495 23.04 -9.27 -22.67
C GLY A 495 23.84 -8.72 -21.49
N GLN A 496 23.25 -7.90 -20.63
CA GLN A 496 23.93 -7.28 -19.48
C GLN A 496 23.54 -7.91 -18.13
N LEU A 497 22.52 -8.77 -18.09
CA LEU A 497 21.97 -9.28 -16.83
C LEU A 497 22.99 -10.02 -15.96
N LYS A 498 23.86 -10.84 -16.57
CA LYS A 498 24.92 -11.56 -15.84
C LYS A 498 25.89 -10.60 -15.14
N ALA A 499 26.36 -9.59 -15.86
CA ALA A 499 27.26 -8.58 -15.31
C ALA A 499 26.58 -7.75 -14.21
N ARG A 500 25.31 -7.33 -14.43
CA ARG A 500 24.55 -6.56 -13.43
C ARG A 500 24.20 -7.36 -12.19
N ARG A 501 23.93 -8.66 -12.32
CA ARG A 501 23.73 -9.56 -11.19
C ARG A 501 25.02 -9.69 -10.36
N ALA A 502 26.16 -9.85 -11.02
CA ALA A 502 27.46 -9.92 -10.34
C ALA A 502 27.81 -8.61 -9.63
N ASP A 503 27.55 -7.46 -10.26
CA ASP A 503 27.73 -6.14 -9.63
C ASP A 503 26.83 -5.97 -8.40
N LEU A 504 25.55 -6.36 -8.48
CA LEU A 504 24.67 -6.35 -7.30
C LEU A 504 25.19 -7.26 -6.19
N ALA A 505 25.59 -8.50 -6.52
CA ALA A 505 26.12 -9.44 -5.54
C ALA A 505 27.38 -8.87 -4.83
N ALA A 506 28.31 -8.30 -5.59
CA ALA A 506 29.51 -7.68 -5.02
C ALA A 506 29.18 -6.50 -4.07
N ARG A 507 28.18 -5.68 -4.41
CA ARG A 507 27.75 -4.57 -3.54
C ARG A 507 27.03 -5.05 -2.29
N VAL A 508 26.26 -6.13 -2.38
CA VAL A 508 25.61 -6.76 -1.23
C VAL A 508 26.66 -7.33 -0.27
N GLU A 509 27.68 -8.03 -0.79
CA GLU A 509 28.79 -8.51 0.05
C GLU A 509 29.57 -7.37 0.70
N ALA A 510 29.86 -6.29 -0.04
CA ALA A 510 30.50 -5.10 0.53
C ALA A 510 29.67 -4.47 1.67
N LEU A 511 28.34 -4.44 1.53
CA LEU A 511 27.44 -3.99 2.59
C LEU A 511 27.49 -4.92 3.81
N LYS A 512 27.47 -6.25 3.62
CA LYS A 512 27.61 -7.22 4.72
C LYS A 512 28.94 -7.07 5.44
N ASP A 513 30.05 -6.95 4.71
CA ASP A 513 31.39 -6.74 5.27
C ASP A 513 31.45 -5.45 6.09
N PHE A 514 30.82 -4.38 5.61
CA PHE A 514 30.68 -3.13 6.35
C PHE A 514 29.90 -3.35 7.64
N LEU A 515 28.75 -4.05 7.60
CA LEU A 515 27.92 -4.31 8.78
C LEU A 515 28.58 -5.22 9.80
N ALA A 516 29.38 -6.19 9.36
CA ALA A 516 30.14 -7.06 10.25
C ALA A 516 31.21 -6.29 11.04
N LYS A 517 31.77 -5.22 10.45
CA LYS A 517 32.80 -4.36 11.08
C LYS A 517 32.22 -3.23 11.93
N ASN A 518 30.95 -2.88 11.71
CA ASN A 518 30.30 -1.72 12.33
C ASN A 518 29.05 -2.12 13.12
N VAL A 519 29.14 -3.22 13.89
CA VAL A 519 28.05 -3.63 14.79
C VAL A 519 27.89 -2.58 15.90
N PRO A 520 26.68 -2.06 16.15
CA PRO A 520 26.42 -1.14 17.26
C PRO A 520 26.83 -1.75 18.60
N THR A 521 27.59 -1.01 19.39
CA THR A 521 28.03 -1.45 20.72
C THR A 521 26.87 -1.52 21.70
N ASN A 522 25.97 -0.54 21.65
CA ASN A 522 24.71 -0.57 22.37
C ASN A 522 23.65 -1.29 21.52
N ARG A 523 23.08 -2.37 22.07
CA ARG A 523 22.04 -3.20 21.44
C ARG A 523 20.62 -2.81 21.83
N HIS A 524 20.49 -1.85 22.73
CA HIS A 524 19.23 -1.30 23.19
C HIS A 524 18.85 -0.10 22.34
N LEU A 525 17.56 0.00 21.99
CA LEU A 525 16.98 1.16 21.32
C LEU A 525 16.80 2.32 22.31
N VAL A 526 16.34 2.00 23.51
CA VAL A 526 16.23 2.89 24.68
C VAL A 526 16.79 2.21 25.91
N PRO A 527 17.18 2.95 26.96
CA PRO A 527 17.57 2.34 28.23
C PRO A 527 16.51 1.34 28.72
N ASP A 528 16.96 0.19 29.22
CA ASP A 528 16.14 -0.86 29.86
C ASP A 528 15.20 -1.68 28.96
N ASP A 529 15.33 -1.61 27.62
CA ASP A 529 14.64 -2.55 26.73
C ASP A 529 15.32 -3.94 26.67
N ASP A 530 14.67 -4.91 26.02
CA ASP A 530 15.14 -6.30 25.94
C ASP A 530 16.41 -6.48 25.06
N GLY A 531 16.82 -5.45 24.32
CA GLY A 531 17.87 -5.51 23.30
C GLY A 531 17.41 -6.17 21.99
N PHE A 532 18.03 -5.78 20.87
CA PHE A 532 17.56 -6.16 19.52
C PHE A 532 18.55 -6.91 18.64
N LEU A 533 19.80 -7.08 19.07
CA LEU A 533 20.81 -7.83 18.31
C LEU A 533 21.11 -9.15 19.02
N GLU A 534 20.91 -10.26 18.31
CA GLU A 534 21.36 -11.58 18.76
C GLU A 534 22.87 -11.58 18.99
N ASP A 535 23.36 -12.34 19.96
CA ASP A 535 24.79 -12.53 20.15
C ASP A 535 25.41 -13.14 18.89
N ALA A 536 26.50 -12.55 18.41
CA ALA A 536 27.23 -12.96 17.21
C ALA A 536 27.73 -14.43 17.23
N GLY A 537 27.48 -15.20 18.30
CA GLY A 537 27.78 -16.62 18.44
C GLY A 537 26.65 -17.59 18.10
N SER A 538 25.42 -17.13 17.83
CA SER A 538 24.26 -18.05 17.66
C SER A 538 23.88 -18.40 16.22
N GLN A 539 24.57 -17.86 15.20
CA GLN A 539 24.32 -18.17 13.78
C GLN A 539 25.40 -19.04 13.11
N ALA A 540 26.16 -19.82 13.89
CA ALA A 540 26.97 -20.92 13.36
C ALA A 540 26.24 -22.24 13.62
N GLY A 541 25.27 -22.61 12.76
CA GLY A 541 24.50 -23.84 12.96
C GLY A 541 23.56 -24.24 11.82
N ALA A 542 24.16 -24.77 10.74
CA ALA A 542 23.64 -25.72 9.74
C ALA A 542 22.42 -25.33 8.84
N PRO A 543 22.49 -25.65 7.52
CA PRO A 543 21.34 -25.57 6.63
C PRO A 543 20.27 -26.59 7.05
N ALA A 544 19.02 -26.14 7.16
CA ALA A 544 17.89 -27.00 7.42
C ALA A 544 17.71 -28.02 6.27
N GLU A 545 17.93 -29.30 6.56
CA GLU A 545 17.45 -30.39 5.70
C GLU A 545 15.91 -30.36 5.63
N PRO A 546 15.33 -30.73 4.47
CA PRO A 546 13.88 -30.79 4.31
C PRO A 546 13.31 -31.95 5.12
N GLY A 547 12.69 -31.63 6.26
CA GLY A 547 11.97 -32.60 7.09
C GLY A 547 10.83 -33.27 6.33
N ALA A 548 10.97 -34.56 6.05
CA ALA A 548 9.94 -35.43 5.53
C ALA A 548 8.72 -35.46 6.47
N ALA A 549 7.54 -35.15 5.93
CA ALA A 549 6.28 -35.31 6.64
C ALA A 549 6.01 -36.81 6.91
N LYS A 550 6.16 -37.23 8.17
CA LYS A 550 5.60 -38.50 8.66
C LYS A 550 4.08 -38.37 8.74
N VAL A 551 3.39 -39.03 7.83
CA VAL A 551 1.95 -39.30 7.91
C VAL A 551 1.73 -40.27 9.07
N ALA A 552 1.02 -39.83 10.11
CA ALA A 552 0.58 -40.70 11.20
C ALA A 552 -0.51 -41.64 10.68
N GLY A 553 -0.22 -42.94 10.68
CA GLY A 553 -1.11 -44.00 10.28
C GLY A 553 -2.33 -44.12 11.20
N ALA A 554 -3.46 -44.47 10.57
CA ALA A 554 -4.67 -44.90 11.24
C ALA A 554 -4.39 -46.13 12.12
N THR A 555 -4.78 -46.05 13.39
CA THR A 555 -4.91 -47.21 14.26
C THR A 555 -6.33 -47.75 14.13
N GLY A 556 -6.46 -48.88 13.45
CA GLY A 556 -7.61 -49.77 13.62
C GLY A 556 -7.54 -50.47 14.97
N GLY A 557 -8.69 -50.78 15.55
CA GLY A 557 -8.73 -51.47 16.84
C GLY A 557 -10.12 -51.88 17.30
N LYS A 558 -10.60 -52.97 16.69
CA LYS A 558 -11.63 -53.96 17.13
C LYS A 558 -13.10 -53.55 17.14
#